data_AF-A0A8T4S4S6-F1
#
_entry.id   AF-A0A8T4S4S6-F1
#
_cell.length_a   1.000
_cell.length_b   1.000
_cell.length_c   1.000
_cell.angle_alpha   90.00
_cell.angle_beta   90.00
_cell.angle_gamma   90.00
#
_symmetry.space_group_name_H-M   'P 1'
#
loop_
_entity.id
_entity.type
_entity.pdbx_description
1 polymer ?
#
loop_
_entity_poly.entity_id
_entity_poly.type
_entity_poly.pdbx_seq_one_letter_code
_entity_poly.pdbx_strand_id
1 'polypeptide(L)'
;MKKIIEESYRLRITAVSLIFLIISSIFTVYLLNPVYASPPDDFKDYTYTDDFTAYQQGITGEQVNDIASGNNVCCTKTKQDSPYKGESCIYASVNNCDLSAGQPSGTTCEQTQECQPGVCIINGFCNANTLKGVCINQGGNFKTGTIENIQACQKGCCSLPTGSAFVTQAQCADAIKDYETLKLDEIFDASLNTEDACLAKFTEKHHTGCFDNKVYWFDSANNPENIYGTNYATNGQRISSENSCGFSSSNAESLSCGNCDYSKGSICSDIPQDKIKDVNNPKLKYYCADLSCKNPAKSDINVFWSKDLSGRNERENGESWCEYEGSTGEGNDLVGSRHYRRICING
;
A
#
# COMPACT_ATOMS: atom_id res chain seq x y z
N MET A 1 -49.62 -6.33 -0.48
CA MET A 1 -48.24 -6.41 -0.99
C MET A 1 -47.25 -5.55 -0.20
N LYS A 2 -47.45 -4.23 -0.02
CA LYS A 2 -46.57 -3.37 0.81
C LYS A 2 -46.33 -3.86 2.26
N LYS A 3 -47.39 -4.33 2.94
CA LYS A 3 -47.30 -4.84 4.33
C LYS A 3 -46.39 -6.08 4.48
N ILE A 4 -46.36 -6.94 3.46
CA ILE A 4 -45.53 -8.16 3.43
C ILE A 4 -44.05 -7.81 3.22
N ILE A 5 -43.78 -6.80 2.39
CA ILE A 5 -42.42 -6.29 2.16
C ILE A 5 -41.86 -5.64 3.44
N GLU A 6 -42.69 -4.90 4.17
CA GLU A 6 -42.29 -4.23 5.40
C GLU A 6 -42.00 -5.23 6.54
N GLU A 7 -42.80 -6.29 6.69
CA GLU A 7 -42.53 -7.36 7.66
C GLU A 7 -41.27 -8.17 7.29
N SER A 8 -41.05 -8.45 6.00
CA SER A 8 -39.82 -9.11 5.55
C SER A 8 -38.56 -8.27 5.80
N TYR A 9 -38.67 -6.94 5.72
CA TYR A 9 -37.54 -6.04 5.95
C TYR A 9 -37.19 -5.96 7.45
N ARG A 10 -38.20 -5.90 8.32
CA ARG A 10 -38.00 -5.95 9.78
C ARG A 10 -37.31 -7.23 10.22
N LEU A 11 -37.74 -8.39 9.70
CA LEU A 11 -37.13 -9.68 10.04
C LEU A 11 -35.63 -9.75 9.67
N ARG A 12 -35.26 -9.20 8.51
CA ARG A 12 -33.86 -9.17 8.05
C ARG A 12 -33.00 -8.26 8.92
N ILE A 13 -33.50 -7.09 9.30
CA ILE A 13 -32.79 -6.19 10.22
C ILE A 13 -32.56 -6.87 11.57
N THR A 14 -33.58 -7.52 12.14
CA THR A 14 -33.43 -8.19 13.45
C THR A 14 -32.42 -9.34 13.39
N ALA A 15 -32.40 -10.11 12.30
CA ALA A 15 -31.43 -11.19 12.10
C ALA A 15 -29.99 -10.67 12.00
N VAL A 16 -29.76 -9.58 11.27
CA VAL A 16 -28.42 -8.97 11.14
C VAL A 16 -27.94 -8.41 12.48
N SER A 17 -28.81 -7.76 13.26
CA SER A 17 -28.45 -7.26 14.60
C SER A 17 -28.08 -8.39 15.57
N LEU A 18 -28.78 -9.53 15.53
CA LEU A 18 -28.46 -10.70 16.35
C LEU A 18 -27.11 -11.33 15.98
N ILE A 19 -26.79 -11.45 14.68
CA ILE A 19 -25.50 -11.96 14.22
C ILE A 19 -24.36 -11.04 14.70
N PHE A 20 -24.56 -9.72 14.63
CA PHE A 20 -23.54 -8.76 15.07
C PHE A 20 -23.27 -8.86 16.58
N LEU A 21 -24.31 -9.07 17.40
CA LEU A 21 -24.17 -9.27 18.84
C LEU A 21 -23.43 -10.58 19.17
N ILE A 22 -23.69 -11.66 18.43
CA ILE A 22 -22.98 -12.94 18.61
C ILE A 22 -21.50 -12.79 18.25
N ILE A 23 -21.17 -12.16 17.11
CA ILE A 23 -19.78 -11.96 16.69
C ILE A 23 -19.02 -11.08 17.69
N SER A 24 -19.64 -9.98 18.16
CA SER A 24 -19.06 -9.09 19.16
C SER A 24 -18.74 -9.83 20.48
N SER A 25 -19.66 -10.70 20.92
CA SER A 25 -19.44 -11.49 22.14
C SER A 25 -18.28 -12.48 22.03
N ILE A 26 -18.10 -13.12 20.87
CA ILE A 26 -16.98 -14.03 20.61
C ILE A 26 -15.65 -13.25 20.60
N PHE A 27 -15.63 -12.07 19.99
CA PHE A 27 -14.44 -11.22 19.93
C PHE A 27 -14.00 -10.74 21.32
N THR A 28 -14.97 -10.44 22.20
CA THR A 28 -14.69 -10.00 23.56
C THR A 28 -14.05 -11.12 24.41
N VAL A 29 -14.45 -12.38 24.20
CA VAL A 29 -13.84 -13.55 24.88
C VAL A 29 -12.40 -13.78 24.41
N TYR A 30 -12.09 -13.52 23.14
CA TYR A 30 -10.73 -13.63 22.62
C TYR A 30 -9.79 -12.53 23.13
N LEU A 31 -10.29 -11.31 23.33
CA LEU A 31 -9.48 -10.19 23.83
C LEU A 31 -9.22 -10.27 25.34
N LEU A 32 -10.08 -10.93 26.11
CA LEU A 32 -9.93 -11.08 27.56
C LEU A 32 -9.10 -12.30 27.99
N ASN A 33 -8.69 -13.16 27.06
CA ASN A 33 -7.73 -14.23 27.30
C ASN A 33 -6.40 -13.89 26.63
N PRO A 34 -5.55 -13.01 27.19
CA PRO A 34 -4.16 -12.97 26.80
C PRO A 34 -3.55 -14.33 27.15
N VAL A 35 -3.32 -15.16 26.13
CA VAL A 35 -2.41 -16.29 26.25
C VAL A 35 -1.04 -15.69 26.55
N TYR A 36 -0.73 -15.54 27.83
CA TYR A 36 0.61 -15.27 28.33
C TYR A 36 1.47 -16.48 27.98
N ALA A 37 1.97 -16.51 26.74
CA ALA A 37 3.16 -17.27 26.41
C ALA A 37 4.32 -16.54 27.09
N SER A 38 4.66 -16.97 28.31
CA SER A 38 5.92 -16.63 28.95
C SER A 38 7.06 -17.01 28.00
N PRO A 39 8.01 -16.10 27.72
CA PRO A 39 9.21 -16.47 26.97
C PRO A 39 9.95 -17.61 27.70
N PRO A 40 10.55 -18.56 26.97
CA PRO A 40 11.33 -19.63 27.60
C PRO A 40 12.54 -19.05 28.35
N ASP A 41 12.56 -19.26 29.67
CA ASP A 41 13.59 -18.85 30.65
C ASP A 41 14.90 -19.64 30.55
N ASP A 42 15.46 -19.88 29.35
CA ASP A 42 16.74 -20.61 29.25
C ASP A 42 17.66 -20.03 28.17
N PHE A 43 18.03 -18.76 28.32
CA PHE A 43 19.23 -18.20 27.70
C PHE A 43 20.36 -18.24 28.73
N LYS A 44 21.07 -19.37 28.79
CA LYS A 44 22.33 -19.46 29.54
C LYS A 44 23.42 -18.73 28.75
N ASP A 45 23.90 -17.63 29.32
CA ASP A 45 25.16 -17.01 28.92
C ASP A 45 26.29 -18.04 29.07
N TYR A 46 26.76 -18.58 27.95
CA TYR A 46 28.00 -19.35 27.92
C TYR A 46 29.16 -18.36 28.02
N THR A 47 29.73 -18.23 29.21
CA THR A 47 31.02 -17.57 29.39
C THR A 47 32.11 -18.43 28.77
N TYR A 48 32.75 -17.88 27.74
CA TYR A 48 33.88 -18.49 27.05
C TYR A 48 35.07 -18.57 28.01
N THR A 49 35.40 -19.77 28.50
CA THR A 49 36.61 -19.98 29.31
C THR A 49 37.81 -20.19 28.40
N ASP A 50 38.82 -19.34 28.58
CA ASP A 50 40.12 -19.38 27.92
C ASP A 50 40.84 -20.72 28.15
N ASP A 51 40.81 -21.61 27.16
CA ASP A 51 41.78 -22.72 27.07
C ASP A 51 42.17 -22.94 25.60
N PHE A 52 42.93 -21.99 25.05
CA PHE A 52 43.19 -21.89 23.60
C PHE A 52 44.62 -22.29 23.19
N THR A 53 45.38 -23.00 24.03
CA THR A 53 46.82 -23.22 23.78
C THR A 53 47.20 -24.56 23.15
N ALA A 54 46.26 -25.44 22.81
CA ALA A 54 46.61 -26.82 22.40
C ALA A 54 46.49 -27.15 20.89
N TYR A 55 45.97 -26.27 20.03
CA TYR A 55 45.49 -26.69 18.69
C TYR A 55 46.24 -26.09 17.49
N GLN A 56 47.58 -26.13 17.49
CA GLN A 56 48.41 -25.68 16.36
C GLN A 56 49.35 -26.75 15.76
N GLN A 57 48.99 -28.04 15.82
CA GLN A 57 49.73 -29.05 15.06
C GLN A 57 48.82 -29.71 14.02
N GLY A 58 49.14 -29.45 12.75
CA GLY A 58 48.39 -29.91 11.58
C GLY A 58 48.33 -31.43 11.50
N ILE A 59 47.12 -31.96 11.53
CA ILE A 59 46.82 -33.37 11.31
C ILE A 59 46.75 -33.61 9.80
N THR A 60 47.62 -34.48 9.30
CA THR A 60 47.59 -34.98 7.92
C THR A 60 46.63 -36.16 7.81
N GLY A 61 46.01 -36.34 6.64
CA GLY A 61 44.79 -37.15 6.42
C GLY A 61 44.87 -38.67 6.64
N GLU A 62 45.87 -39.19 7.34
CA GLU A 62 46.05 -40.63 7.58
C GLU A 62 45.78 -41.06 9.04
N GLN A 63 45.42 -40.13 9.94
CA GLN A 63 45.11 -40.42 11.37
C GLN A 63 43.67 -40.12 11.78
N VAL A 64 42.68 -40.48 10.96
CA VAL A 64 41.24 -40.29 11.30
C VAL A 64 40.71 -41.41 12.22
N ASN A 65 41.43 -42.52 12.40
CA ASN A 65 40.92 -43.69 13.13
C ASN A 65 41.18 -43.69 14.65
N ASP A 66 41.96 -42.75 15.20
CA ASP A 66 42.28 -42.70 16.65
C ASP A 66 41.62 -41.52 17.42
N ILE A 67 40.73 -40.75 16.79
CA ILE A 67 39.96 -39.67 17.46
C ILE A 67 38.68 -40.21 18.11
N ALA A 68 38.80 -41.31 18.85
CA ALA A 68 37.71 -41.86 19.67
C ALA A 68 37.72 -41.29 21.11
N SER A 69 38.75 -40.53 21.50
CA SER A 69 38.85 -39.91 22.82
C SER A 69 38.59 -38.40 22.78
N GLY A 70 37.33 -37.98 22.84
CA GLY A 70 36.93 -36.69 23.43
C GLY A 70 37.26 -35.37 22.70
N ASN A 71 37.95 -35.37 21.56
CA ASN A 71 38.24 -34.10 20.88
C ASN A 71 37.01 -33.58 20.13
N ASN A 72 36.53 -32.40 20.54
CA ASN A 72 35.52 -31.67 19.80
C ASN A 72 36.13 -31.13 18.49
N VAL A 73 35.44 -31.36 17.38
CA VAL A 73 35.75 -30.83 16.06
C VAL A 73 34.65 -29.85 15.65
N CYS A 74 34.93 -28.97 14.70
CA CYS A 74 33.85 -28.16 14.13
C CYS A 74 33.00 -29.02 13.19
N CYS A 75 31.75 -29.26 13.55
CA CYS A 75 30.77 -29.86 12.65
C CYS A 75 30.10 -28.76 11.82
N THR A 76 30.12 -28.87 10.49
CA THR A 76 29.33 -27.98 9.62
C THR A 76 27.83 -28.11 9.92
N LYS A 77 27.38 -29.35 10.14
CA LYS A 77 26.06 -29.71 10.64
C LYS A 77 26.16 -30.94 11.53
N THR A 78 25.35 -31.01 12.57
CA THR A 78 25.23 -32.23 13.38
C THR A 78 24.14 -33.15 12.87
N LYS A 79 24.16 -34.42 13.29
CA LYS A 79 23.11 -35.37 12.94
C LYS A 79 21.81 -35.03 13.67
N GLN A 80 20.68 -35.36 13.06
CA GLN A 80 19.36 -35.16 13.65
C GLN A 80 19.13 -35.99 14.93
N ASP A 81 19.77 -37.15 15.04
CA ASP A 81 19.74 -38.03 16.22
C ASP A 81 20.81 -37.68 17.27
N SER A 82 21.65 -36.67 17.01
CA SER A 82 22.62 -36.19 17.99
C SER A 82 21.97 -35.33 19.08
N PRO A 83 22.64 -35.08 20.22
CA PRO A 83 22.16 -34.14 21.25
C PRO A 83 21.88 -32.73 20.72
N TYR A 84 22.52 -32.36 19.61
CA TYR A 84 22.40 -31.06 18.97
C TYR A 84 21.41 -31.04 17.80
N LYS A 85 20.69 -32.13 17.52
CA LYS A 85 19.49 -32.13 16.65
C LYS A 85 19.62 -31.37 15.30
N GLY A 86 20.77 -31.44 14.64
CA GLY A 86 20.96 -30.76 13.34
C GLY A 86 21.47 -29.32 13.41
N GLU A 87 21.86 -28.83 14.60
CA GLU A 87 22.55 -27.54 14.75
C GLU A 87 23.78 -27.48 13.84
N SER A 88 24.06 -26.27 13.35
CA SER A 88 25.14 -26.01 12.40
C SER A 88 26.26 -25.21 13.05
N CYS A 89 27.49 -25.48 12.63
CA CYS A 89 28.67 -24.73 13.07
C CYS A 89 28.91 -24.78 14.58
N ILE A 90 28.80 -25.97 15.15
CA ILE A 90 29.03 -26.22 16.57
C ILE A 90 30.22 -27.15 16.77
N TYR A 91 30.92 -26.96 17.88
CA TYR A 91 31.95 -27.88 18.34
C TYR A 91 31.29 -29.10 18.97
N ALA A 92 31.47 -30.25 18.36
CA ALA A 92 30.96 -31.52 18.87
C ALA A 92 31.91 -32.66 18.52
N SER A 93 31.73 -33.82 19.15
CA SER A 93 32.43 -35.04 18.74
C SER A 93 32.17 -35.35 17.27
N VAL A 94 33.18 -35.84 16.55
CA VAL A 94 33.11 -36.26 15.14
C VAL A 94 31.91 -37.19 14.86
N ASN A 95 31.54 -38.02 15.83
CA ASN A 95 30.42 -38.96 15.73
C ASN A 95 29.05 -38.27 15.68
N ASN A 96 28.95 -37.04 16.17
CA ASN A 96 27.75 -36.21 16.13
C ASN A 96 27.67 -35.36 14.86
N CYS A 97 28.73 -35.26 14.07
CA CYS A 97 28.71 -34.52 12.81
C CYS A 97 27.96 -35.30 11.71
N ASP A 98 27.18 -34.59 10.91
CA ASP A 98 26.57 -35.12 9.69
C ASP A 98 27.56 -35.03 8.54
N LEU A 99 28.24 -36.14 8.25
CA LEU A 99 29.25 -36.23 7.19
C LEU A 99 28.68 -35.98 5.78
N SER A 100 27.35 -36.09 5.60
CA SER A 100 26.71 -35.77 4.33
C SER A 100 26.61 -34.26 4.07
N ALA A 101 26.67 -33.44 5.14
CA ALA A 101 26.61 -31.99 5.10
C ALA A 101 28.00 -31.32 5.08
N GLY A 102 29.08 -32.09 5.18
CA GLY A 102 30.45 -31.60 5.13
C GLY A 102 31.40 -32.42 6.00
N GLN A 103 32.69 -32.37 5.66
CA GLN A 103 33.72 -32.98 6.49
C GLN A 103 33.97 -32.10 7.73
N PRO A 104 34.07 -32.69 8.93
CA PRO A 104 34.41 -31.95 10.13
C PRO A 104 35.81 -31.36 10.04
N SER A 105 36.00 -30.16 10.57
CA SER A 105 37.30 -29.49 10.60
C SER A 105 37.93 -29.57 11.98
N GLY A 106 39.24 -29.83 12.03
CA GLY A 106 40.03 -29.64 13.24
C GLY A 106 40.35 -28.17 13.54
N THR A 107 40.05 -27.24 12.63
CA THR A 107 40.24 -25.80 12.89
C THR A 107 39.08 -25.21 13.69
N THR A 108 39.20 -23.94 14.06
CA THR A 108 38.06 -23.23 14.65
C THR A 108 36.92 -23.14 13.63
N CYS A 109 35.67 -23.17 14.09
CA CYS A 109 34.50 -23.12 13.21
C CYS A 109 34.51 -21.89 12.31
N GLU A 110 34.89 -20.74 12.85
CA GLU A 110 34.91 -19.45 12.14
C GLU A 110 35.90 -19.44 10.97
N GLN A 111 36.91 -20.32 10.99
CA GLN A 111 37.89 -20.47 9.91
C GLN A 111 37.40 -21.38 8.78
N THR A 112 36.35 -22.18 9.01
CA THR A 112 35.79 -23.06 7.98
C THR A 112 34.89 -22.27 7.03
N GLN A 113 34.95 -22.56 5.72
CA GLN A 113 34.19 -21.82 4.71
C GLN A 113 32.67 -21.82 4.95
N GLU A 114 32.13 -22.85 5.61
CA GLU A 114 30.70 -22.98 5.88
C GLU A 114 30.24 -22.37 7.20
N CYS A 115 31.18 -22.01 8.07
CA CYS A 115 30.90 -21.38 9.35
C CYS A 115 31.59 -20.04 9.50
N GLN A 116 32.01 -19.43 8.39
CA GLN A 116 32.45 -18.05 8.38
C GLN A 116 31.30 -17.14 8.84
N PRO A 117 31.54 -16.24 9.82
CA PRO A 117 30.57 -15.23 10.18
C PRO A 117 30.43 -14.20 9.06
N GLY A 118 29.21 -13.69 8.89
CA GLY A 118 28.89 -12.64 7.93
C GLY A 118 27.50 -12.07 8.18
N VAL A 119 26.85 -11.60 7.12
CA VAL A 119 25.50 -11.04 7.20
C VAL A 119 24.53 -11.97 6.50
N CYS A 120 23.47 -12.35 7.22
CA CYS A 120 22.37 -13.12 6.67
C CYS A 120 21.19 -12.22 6.33
N ILE A 121 20.70 -12.30 5.09
CA ILE A 121 19.51 -11.58 4.64
C ILE A 121 18.35 -12.56 4.55
N ILE A 122 17.35 -12.42 5.43
CA ILE A 122 16.18 -13.30 5.48
C ILE A 122 14.90 -12.47 5.64
N ASN A 123 13.93 -12.65 4.74
CA ASN A 123 12.67 -11.88 4.72
C ASN A 123 12.92 -10.36 4.83
N GLY A 124 13.92 -9.86 4.11
CA GLY A 124 14.35 -8.46 4.15
C GLY A 124 15.22 -8.06 5.35
N PHE A 125 15.25 -8.81 6.45
CA PHE A 125 16.06 -8.50 7.62
C PHE A 125 17.53 -8.89 7.42
N CYS A 126 18.44 -7.98 7.79
CA CYS A 126 19.87 -8.22 7.78
C CYS A 126 20.40 -8.51 9.18
N ASN A 127 20.80 -9.75 9.44
CA ASN A 127 21.38 -10.19 10.70
C ASN A 127 22.90 -10.26 10.57
N ALA A 128 23.62 -9.41 11.31
CA ALA A 128 25.08 -9.43 11.36
C ALA A 128 25.60 -10.62 12.18
N ASN A 129 26.89 -10.95 12.02
CA ASN A 129 27.57 -12.02 12.73
C ASN A 129 26.85 -13.38 12.69
N THR A 130 26.08 -13.63 11.63
CA THR A 130 25.39 -14.91 11.44
C THR A 130 26.34 -15.87 10.74
N LEU A 131 26.41 -17.12 11.19
CA LEU A 131 27.21 -18.16 10.54
C LEU A 131 26.56 -18.56 9.21
N LYS A 132 27.35 -18.75 8.15
CA LYS A 132 26.85 -19.07 6.80
C LYS A 132 25.90 -20.27 6.79
N GLY A 133 26.27 -21.38 7.43
CA GLY A 133 25.43 -22.57 7.53
C GLY A 133 24.07 -22.31 8.19
N VAL A 134 24.04 -21.50 9.26
CA VAL A 134 22.79 -21.11 9.94
C VAL A 134 21.91 -20.29 8.99
N CYS A 135 22.49 -19.32 8.28
CA CYS A 135 21.75 -18.49 7.32
C CYS A 135 21.08 -19.31 6.21
N ILE A 136 21.84 -20.20 5.58
CA ILE A 136 21.35 -21.02 4.46
C ILE A 136 20.27 -21.99 4.92
N ASN A 137 20.43 -22.61 6.11
CA ASN A 137 19.42 -23.51 6.67
C ASN A 137 18.08 -22.82 6.96
N GLN A 138 18.10 -21.52 7.24
CA GLN A 138 16.89 -20.71 7.41
C GLN A 138 16.31 -20.19 6.08
N GLY A 139 16.93 -20.52 4.93
CA GLY A 139 16.53 -20.01 3.62
C GLY A 139 16.98 -18.57 3.35
N GLY A 140 17.92 -18.05 4.14
CA GLY A 140 18.49 -16.73 3.96
C GLY A 140 19.57 -16.67 2.88
N ASN A 141 19.89 -15.45 2.44
CA ASN A 141 20.99 -15.16 1.53
C ASN A 141 22.20 -14.65 2.32
N PHE A 142 23.27 -15.44 2.36
CA PHE A 142 24.48 -15.10 3.09
C PHE A 142 25.42 -14.20 2.27
N LYS A 143 25.98 -13.17 2.91
CA LYS A 143 26.99 -12.28 2.36
C LYS A 143 28.16 -12.15 3.32
N THR A 144 29.38 -12.24 2.79
CA THR A 144 30.60 -11.98 3.54
C THR A 144 30.79 -10.48 3.75
N GLY A 145 31.34 -10.10 4.91
CA GLY A 145 31.62 -8.70 5.25
C GLY A 145 30.72 -8.19 6.38
N THR A 146 30.74 -6.87 6.59
CA THR A 146 29.93 -6.19 7.62
C THR A 146 28.65 -5.63 7.01
N ILE A 147 27.67 -5.31 7.87
CA ILE A 147 26.36 -4.82 7.43
C ILE A 147 26.47 -3.49 6.65
N GLU A 148 27.45 -2.65 6.97
CA GLU A 148 27.73 -1.36 6.33
C GLU A 148 28.26 -1.51 4.90
N ASN A 149 28.87 -2.64 4.57
CA ASN A 149 29.45 -2.90 3.26
C ASN A 149 28.48 -3.59 2.29
N ILE A 150 27.31 -4.02 2.78
CA ILE A 150 26.32 -4.73 1.98
C ILE A 150 25.21 -3.76 1.57
N GLN A 151 25.14 -3.48 0.28
CA GLN A 151 24.17 -2.53 -0.29
C GLN A 151 22.72 -2.86 0.09
N ALA A 152 22.34 -4.14 0.02
CA ALA A 152 21.01 -4.62 0.38
C ALA A 152 20.61 -4.32 1.85
N CYS A 153 21.59 -4.10 2.72
CA CYS A 153 21.39 -3.81 4.14
C CYS A 153 21.48 -2.32 4.48
N GLN A 154 21.81 -1.47 3.51
CA GLN A 154 21.81 -0.03 3.72
C GLN A 154 20.38 0.47 3.85
N LYS A 155 20.16 1.38 4.81
CA LYS A 155 18.87 2.06 4.98
C LYS A 155 18.71 3.17 3.94
N GLY A 156 17.48 3.35 3.49
CA GLY A 156 17.06 4.39 2.57
C GLY A 156 15.56 4.59 2.65
N CYS A 157 15.02 5.45 1.79
CA CYS A 157 13.58 5.68 1.76
C CYS A 157 12.90 4.73 0.77
N CYS A 158 12.01 3.86 1.26
CA CYS A 158 11.18 2.98 0.46
C CYS A 158 9.83 3.63 0.19
N SER A 159 9.54 3.94 -1.08
CA SER A 159 8.32 4.61 -1.54
C SER A 159 7.26 3.58 -1.89
N LEU A 160 6.24 3.42 -1.06
CA LEU A 160 5.14 2.47 -1.26
C LEU A 160 3.86 3.21 -1.69
N PRO A 161 2.89 2.54 -2.33
CA PRO A 161 1.59 3.15 -2.64
C PRO A 161 0.83 3.65 -1.40
N THR A 162 1.13 3.08 -0.23
CA THR A 162 0.51 3.44 1.05
C THR A 162 1.29 4.46 1.86
N GLY A 163 2.41 4.99 1.34
CA GLY A 163 3.27 5.95 2.03
C GLY A 163 4.75 5.59 1.92
N SER A 164 5.54 5.89 2.95
CA SER A 164 6.98 5.65 2.92
C SER A 164 7.50 5.00 4.18
N ALA A 165 8.56 4.20 4.04
CA ALA A 165 9.24 3.60 5.17
C ALA A 165 10.75 3.80 5.07
N PHE A 166 11.38 4.21 6.17
CA PHE A 166 12.83 4.29 6.27
C PHE A 166 13.41 2.93 6.71
N VAL A 167 13.65 2.07 5.72
CA VAL A 167 14.00 0.65 5.89
C VAL A 167 15.21 0.26 5.06
N THR A 168 15.73 -0.95 5.23
CA THR A 168 16.81 -1.45 4.36
C THR A 168 16.31 -1.70 2.94
N GLN A 169 17.23 -1.70 1.97
CA GLN A 169 16.89 -2.07 0.59
C GLN A 169 16.27 -3.47 0.50
N ALA A 170 16.78 -4.44 1.29
CA ALA A 170 16.24 -5.79 1.34
C ALA A 170 14.81 -5.84 1.92
N GLN A 171 14.52 -5.05 2.96
CA GLN A 171 13.15 -4.91 3.49
C GLN A 171 12.21 -4.29 2.46
N CYS A 172 12.68 -3.26 1.74
CA CYS A 172 11.89 -2.64 0.67
C CYS A 172 11.59 -3.65 -0.46
N ALA A 173 12.59 -4.41 -0.88
CA ALA A 173 12.45 -5.45 -1.89
C ALA A 173 11.47 -6.56 -1.46
N ASP A 174 11.50 -6.98 -0.20
CA ASP A 174 10.56 -7.96 0.33
C ASP A 174 9.13 -7.39 0.40
N ALA A 175 8.97 -6.12 0.78
CA ALA A 175 7.66 -5.46 0.88
C ALA A 175 6.96 -5.31 -0.48
N ILE A 176 7.71 -5.28 -1.59
CA ILE A 176 7.15 -5.15 -2.94
C ILE A 176 7.12 -6.45 -3.75
N LYS A 177 7.55 -7.58 -3.19
CA LYS A 177 7.65 -8.85 -3.93
C LYS A 177 6.34 -9.31 -4.56
N ASP A 178 5.21 -8.94 -3.95
CA ASP A 178 3.86 -9.29 -4.42
C ASP A 178 3.27 -8.27 -5.41
N TYR A 179 4.02 -7.20 -5.74
CA TYR A 179 3.60 -6.13 -6.65
C TYR A 179 4.38 -6.19 -7.96
N GLU A 180 3.85 -6.90 -8.96
CA GLU A 180 4.52 -7.13 -10.27
C GLU A 180 4.92 -5.85 -11.01
N THR A 181 4.24 -4.74 -10.77
CA THR A 181 4.48 -3.46 -11.46
C THR A 181 5.54 -2.59 -10.81
N LEU A 182 5.91 -2.87 -9.55
CA LEU A 182 6.85 -2.04 -8.81
C LEU A 182 8.27 -2.57 -8.97
N LYS A 183 9.21 -1.68 -9.31
CA LYS A 183 10.63 -2.03 -9.37
C LYS A 183 11.39 -1.33 -8.25
N LEU A 184 12.31 -2.08 -7.64
CA LEU A 184 13.07 -1.63 -6.48
C LEU A 184 13.87 -0.33 -6.75
N ASP A 185 14.43 -0.19 -7.94
CA ASP A 185 15.20 0.98 -8.38
C ASP A 185 14.34 2.23 -8.60
N GLU A 186 13.04 2.06 -8.82
CA GLU A 186 12.08 3.17 -8.97
C GLU A 186 11.53 3.64 -7.61
N ILE A 187 11.50 2.76 -6.60
CA ILE A 187 10.87 3.05 -5.29
C ILE A 187 11.84 3.28 -4.13
N PHE A 188 13.05 2.70 -4.17
CA PHE A 188 14.01 2.77 -3.08
C PHE A 188 15.07 3.84 -3.36
N ASP A 189 15.10 4.85 -2.50
CA ASP A 189 15.99 5.98 -2.60
C ASP A 189 17.06 5.93 -1.50
N ALA A 190 18.24 5.42 -1.86
CA ALA A 190 19.39 5.32 -0.96
C ALA A 190 20.02 6.68 -0.61
N SER A 191 19.69 7.75 -1.34
CA SER A 191 20.21 9.09 -1.06
C SER A 191 19.56 9.73 0.18
N LEU A 192 18.36 9.27 0.53
CA LEU A 192 17.62 9.68 1.72
C LEU A 192 18.01 8.78 2.89
N ASN A 193 19.09 9.15 3.56
CA ASN A 193 19.73 8.37 4.62
C ASN A 193 19.25 8.72 6.04
N THR A 194 18.18 9.52 6.17
CA THR A 194 17.52 9.80 7.46
C THR A 194 16.01 9.56 7.34
N GLU A 195 15.41 9.18 8.47
CA GLU A 195 13.97 8.97 8.56
C GLU A 195 13.20 10.26 8.28
N ASP A 196 13.64 11.40 8.84
CA ASP A 196 13.03 12.71 8.61
C ASP A 196 13.05 13.10 7.13
N ALA A 197 14.16 12.87 6.41
CA ALA A 197 14.25 13.18 4.99
C ALA A 197 13.35 12.25 4.15
N CYS A 198 13.22 10.98 4.56
CA CYS A 198 12.29 10.05 3.94
C CYS A 198 10.84 10.49 4.13
N LEU A 199 10.44 10.81 5.36
CA LEU A 199 9.09 11.28 5.68
C LEU A 199 8.79 12.62 5.00
N ALA A 200 9.76 13.53 4.95
CA ALA A 200 9.62 14.81 4.26
C ALA A 200 9.42 14.69 2.74
N LYS A 201 9.83 13.57 2.12
CA LYS A 201 9.54 13.30 0.71
C LYS A 201 8.05 13.13 0.46
N PHE A 202 7.26 12.75 1.47
CA PHE A 202 5.83 12.49 1.39
C PHE A 202 5.07 13.61 2.10
N THR A 203 4.91 14.72 1.39
CA THR A 203 4.07 15.82 1.85
C THR A 203 2.62 15.50 1.52
N GLU A 204 1.79 15.33 2.54
CA GLU A 204 0.35 15.23 2.39
C GLU A 204 -0.20 16.48 1.68
N LYS A 205 -1.28 16.32 0.92
CA LYS A 205 -1.98 17.41 0.22
C LYS A 205 -1.00 18.28 -0.56
N HIS A 206 -0.10 17.66 -1.31
CA HIS A 206 0.89 18.37 -2.13
C HIS A 206 0.20 19.17 -3.24
N HIS A 207 -0.76 18.56 -3.94
CA HIS A 207 -1.54 19.20 -5.00
C HIS A 207 -2.91 18.55 -5.15
N THR A 208 -3.84 19.18 -5.87
CA THR A 208 -5.11 18.53 -6.25
C THR A 208 -5.02 17.91 -7.63
N GLY A 209 -5.84 16.89 -7.91
CA GLY A 209 -5.96 16.24 -9.21
C GLY A 209 -7.34 15.59 -9.41
N CYS A 210 -7.61 15.14 -10.63
CA CYS A 210 -8.82 14.39 -10.96
C CYS A 210 -8.61 12.88 -10.82
N PHE A 211 -9.48 12.21 -10.06
CA PHE A 211 -9.55 10.75 -9.98
C PHE A 211 -11.01 10.34 -9.82
N ASP A 212 -11.48 9.33 -10.57
CA ASP A 212 -12.89 8.88 -10.53
C ASP A 212 -13.92 10.03 -10.63
N ASN A 213 -13.69 10.94 -11.59
CA ASN A 213 -14.48 12.15 -11.83
C ASN A 213 -14.60 13.14 -10.66
N LYS A 214 -13.81 12.98 -9.60
CA LYS A 214 -13.80 13.86 -8.42
C LYS A 214 -12.43 14.53 -8.26
N VAL A 215 -12.40 15.62 -7.51
CA VAL A 215 -11.16 16.32 -7.16
C VAL A 215 -10.63 15.74 -5.86
N TYR A 216 -9.44 15.15 -5.91
CA TYR A 216 -8.75 14.61 -4.75
C TYR A 216 -7.55 15.48 -4.38
N TRP A 217 -7.17 15.44 -3.10
CA TRP A 217 -5.80 15.73 -2.70
C TRP A 217 -4.89 14.61 -3.17
N PHE A 218 -3.68 14.96 -3.57
CA PHE A 218 -2.61 14.05 -3.90
C PHE A 218 -1.41 14.40 -3.04
N ASP A 219 -0.75 13.38 -2.50
CA ASP A 219 0.55 13.55 -1.87
C ASP A 219 1.62 13.90 -2.92
N SER A 220 2.86 14.11 -2.49
CA SER A 220 3.99 14.37 -3.39
C SER A 220 4.42 13.16 -4.22
N ALA A 221 3.89 11.96 -3.93
CA ALA A 221 4.11 10.74 -4.70
C ALA A 221 2.96 10.44 -5.68
N ASN A 222 2.02 11.38 -5.85
CA ASN A 222 0.83 11.25 -6.71
C ASN A 222 -0.12 10.11 -6.27
N ASN A 223 -0.17 9.76 -5.00
CA ASN A 223 -1.22 8.90 -4.47
C ASN A 223 -2.47 9.73 -4.15
N PRO A 224 -3.67 9.32 -4.62
CA PRO A 224 -4.91 10.03 -4.30
C PRO A 224 -5.30 9.82 -2.83
N GLU A 225 -5.44 10.91 -2.09
CA GLU A 225 -5.87 10.96 -0.69
C GLU A 225 -7.40 11.11 -0.58
N ASN A 226 -7.87 12.06 0.23
CA ASN A 226 -9.27 12.39 0.43
C ASN A 226 -9.80 13.36 -0.63
N ILE A 227 -11.10 13.33 -0.88
CA ILE A 227 -11.79 14.31 -1.74
C ILE A 227 -11.54 15.71 -1.18
N TYR A 228 -11.14 16.64 -2.06
CA TYR A 228 -10.90 18.03 -1.71
C TYR A 228 -12.14 18.63 -1.02
N GLY A 229 -11.93 19.40 0.05
CA GLY A 229 -13.03 19.95 0.86
C GLY A 229 -13.57 19.04 1.96
N THR A 230 -13.08 17.80 2.06
CA THR A 230 -13.43 16.88 3.15
C THR A 230 -12.46 17.04 4.33
N ASN A 231 -12.98 16.97 5.55
CA ASN A 231 -12.14 16.94 6.74
C ASN A 231 -11.22 15.71 6.69
N TYR A 232 -9.92 15.92 6.89
CA TYR A 232 -8.94 14.86 6.75
C TYR A 232 -9.09 13.84 7.89
N ALA A 233 -9.21 12.55 7.56
CA ALA A 233 -9.18 11.49 8.55
C ALA A 233 -7.72 11.24 8.97
N THR A 234 -7.42 11.37 10.26
CA THR A 234 -6.07 11.17 10.82
C THR A 234 -5.62 9.70 10.83
N ASN A 235 -6.51 8.76 10.46
CA ASN A 235 -6.23 7.33 10.44
C ASN A 235 -5.69 6.83 9.08
N GLY A 236 -5.40 7.74 8.13
CA GLY A 236 -4.87 7.40 6.81
C GLY A 236 -5.87 6.71 5.87
N GLN A 237 -7.13 6.54 6.27
CA GLN A 237 -8.16 5.95 5.42
C GLN A 237 -8.82 6.99 4.54
N ARG A 238 -9.07 6.63 3.27
CA ARG A 238 -9.85 7.46 2.35
C ARG A 238 -11.32 7.46 2.78
N ILE A 239 -11.87 8.66 2.98
CA ILE A 239 -13.28 8.87 3.26
C ILE A 239 -14.07 8.61 1.97
N SER A 240 -15.14 7.82 2.08
CA SER A 240 -16.01 7.52 0.94
C SER A 240 -16.76 8.77 0.46
N SER A 241 -17.18 8.79 -0.80
CA SER A 241 -17.88 9.94 -1.38
C SER A 241 -19.14 10.32 -0.60
N GLU A 242 -19.84 9.35 0.00
CA GLU A 242 -21.04 9.51 0.83
C GLU A 242 -20.79 10.29 2.12
N ASN A 243 -19.59 10.15 2.67
CA ASN A 243 -19.16 10.78 3.92
C ASN A 243 -18.29 12.02 3.67
N SER A 244 -18.11 12.39 2.40
CA SER A 244 -17.31 13.52 1.98
C SER A 244 -18.16 14.80 1.86
N CYS A 245 -17.53 15.92 1.52
CA CYS A 245 -18.26 17.18 1.31
C CYS A 245 -19.37 17.02 0.25
N GLY A 246 -20.50 17.71 0.43
CA GLY A 246 -21.48 17.92 -0.66
C GLY A 246 -22.05 16.65 -1.34
N PHE A 247 -22.07 15.49 -0.69
CA PHE A 247 -22.52 14.23 -1.32
C PHE A 247 -23.89 14.29 -2.01
N SER A 248 -24.83 15.04 -1.43
CA SER A 248 -26.17 15.17 -2.00
C SER A 248 -26.27 16.21 -3.13
N SER A 249 -25.25 17.05 -3.37
CA SER A 249 -25.23 18.09 -4.41
C SER A 249 -24.37 17.70 -5.61
N SER A 250 -24.50 18.43 -6.73
CA SER A 250 -23.56 18.32 -7.85
C SER A 250 -22.19 18.90 -7.51
N ASN A 251 -22.16 19.90 -6.63
CA ASN A 251 -20.96 20.71 -6.35
C ASN A 251 -20.43 21.43 -7.59
N ALA A 252 -21.27 21.61 -8.61
CA ALA A 252 -20.94 22.38 -9.81
C ALA A 252 -20.41 23.77 -9.43
N GLU A 253 -19.27 24.10 -10.01
CA GLU A 253 -18.45 25.30 -9.76
C GLU A 253 -17.96 25.52 -8.33
N SER A 254 -18.05 24.51 -7.45
CA SER A 254 -17.59 24.64 -6.07
C SER A 254 -16.07 24.69 -6.00
N LEU A 255 -15.54 25.79 -5.44
CA LEU A 255 -14.12 25.94 -5.09
C LEU A 255 -13.79 25.38 -3.70
N SER A 256 -14.78 24.86 -2.97
CA SER A 256 -14.62 24.35 -1.60
C SER A 256 -14.91 22.86 -1.46
N CYS A 257 -15.46 22.21 -2.50
CA CYS A 257 -15.78 20.79 -2.48
C CYS A 257 -15.47 20.11 -3.82
N GLY A 258 -14.70 19.03 -3.75
CA GLY A 258 -14.25 18.22 -4.87
C GLY A 258 -15.11 17.01 -5.21
N ASN A 259 -16.25 16.83 -4.52
CA ASN A 259 -17.09 15.64 -4.67
C ASN A 259 -18.03 15.77 -5.87
N CYS A 260 -17.47 15.78 -7.08
CA CYS A 260 -18.27 15.97 -8.28
C CYS A 260 -19.14 14.73 -8.56
N ASP A 261 -20.33 14.99 -9.10
CA ASP A 261 -21.31 14.00 -9.50
C ASP A 261 -21.75 14.24 -10.94
N TYR A 262 -21.33 13.36 -11.83
CA TYR A 262 -21.68 13.40 -13.25
C TYR A 262 -23.18 13.29 -13.48
N SER A 263 -23.86 12.45 -12.69
CA SER A 263 -25.32 12.24 -12.80
C SER A 263 -26.12 13.48 -12.39
N LYS A 264 -25.50 14.39 -11.64
CA LYS A 264 -26.08 15.68 -11.23
C LYS A 264 -25.48 16.87 -12.00
N GLY A 265 -24.75 16.61 -13.08
CA GLY A 265 -24.26 17.66 -13.97
C GLY A 265 -22.94 18.31 -13.56
N SER A 266 -21.99 17.55 -13.00
CA SER A 266 -20.65 18.07 -12.73
C SER A 266 -19.54 17.06 -13.02
N ILE A 267 -18.36 17.53 -13.42
CA ILE A 267 -17.17 16.69 -13.62
C ILE A 267 -15.92 17.37 -13.10
N CYS A 268 -14.92 16.60 -12.69
CA CYS A 268 -13.60 17.16 -12.39
C CYS A 268 -12.96 17.79 -13.65
N SER A 269 -12.53 19.04 -13.55
CA SER A 269 -11.85 19.79 -14.62
C SER A 269 -10.88 20.82 -14.03
N ASP A 270 -9.97 21.34 -14.85
CA ASP A 270 -9.12 22.49 -14.50
C ASP A 270 -9.96 23.72 -14.15
N ILE A 271 -9.48 24.51 -13.18
CA ILE A 271 -10.10 25.79 -12.84
C ILE A 271 -9.85 26.81 -13.95
N PRO A 272 -10.90 27.45 -14.49
CA PRO A 272 -10.76 28.54 -15.48
C PRO A 272 -9.87 29.68 -14.96
N GLN A 273 -9.03 30.27 -15.82
CA GLN A 273 -8.06 31.29 -15.45
C GLN A 273 -8.68 32.53 -14.76
N ASP A 274 -9.91 32.86 -15.11
CA ASP A 274 -10.69 33.94 -14.49
C ASP A 274 -11.10 33.62 -13.04
N LYS A 275 -11.36 32.34 -12.73
CA LYS A 275 -11.72 31.87 -11.38
C LYS A 275 -10.53 31.59 -10.45
N ILE A 276 -9.31 31.47 -11.00
CA ILE A 276 -8.10 31.25 -10.18
C ILE A 276 -7.89 32.37 -9.16
N LYS A 277 -8.34 33.60 -9.45
CA LYS A 277 -8.21 34.75 -8.55
C LYS A 277 -9.00 34.61 -7.26
N ASP A 278 -10.06 33.80 -7.27
CA ASP A 278 -10.95 33.58 -6.12
C ASP A 278 -10.46 32.42 -5.23
N VAL A 279 -9.38 31.75 -5.64
CA VAL A 279 -8.83 30.59 -4.96
C VAL A 279 -7.82 31.03 -3.90
N ASN A 280 -8.21 30.91 -2.62
CA ASN A 280 -7.31 31.18 -1.48
C ASN A 280 -6.27 30.06 -1.24
N ASN A 281 -6.32 28.97 -2.00
CA ASN A 281 -5.44 27.83 -1.85
C ASN A 281 -4.59 27.61 -3.12
N PRO A 282 -3.30 27.99 -3.14
CA PRO A 282 -2.47 27.92 -4.35
C PRO A 282 -2.24 26.49 -4.87
N LYS A 283 -2.58 25.47 -4.07
CA LYS A 283 -2.48 24.06 -4.46
C LYS A 283 -3.73 23.53 -5.17
N LEU A 284 -4.84 24.26 -5.12
CA LEU A 284 -6.09 23.91 -5.80
C LEU A 284 -5.99 24.31 -7.28
N LYS A 285 -5.99 23.31 -8.15
CA LYS A 285 -5.91 23.46 -9.62
C LYS A 285 -7.14 22.95 -10.35
N TYR A 286 -7.89 22.06 -9.70
CA TYR A 286 -9.06 21.40 -10.26
C TYR A 286 -10.29 21.69 -9.41
N TYR A 287 -11.46 21.68 -10.03
CA TYR A 287 -12.77 21.85 -9.37
C TYR A 287 -13.82 21.00 -10.09
N CYS A 288 -15.03 20.99 -9.55
CA CYS A 288 -16.18 20.38 -10.22
C CYS A 288 -16.76 21.35 -11.25
N ALA A 289 -16.37 21.21 -12.52
CA ALA A 289 -16.97 21.98 -13.61
C ALA A 289 -18.46 21.64 -13.76
N ASP A 290 -19.23 22.69 -14.01
CA ASP A 290 -20.66 22.59 -14.33
C ASP A 290 -20.83 22.08 -15.76
N LEU A 291 -21.65 21.04 -15.91
CA LEU A 291 -21.95 20.44 -17.22
C LEU A 291 -23.25 20.99 -17.82
N SER A 292 -23.87 21.98 -17.18
CA SER A 292 -25.05 22.64 -17.73
C SER A 292 -24.68 23.58 -18.89
N CYS A 293 -25.45 23.52 -19.96
CA CYS A 293 -25.27 24.37 -21.11
C CYS A 293 -25.89 25.74 -20.84
N LYS A 294 -25.03 26.73 -20.61
CA LYS A 294 -25.43 28.11 -20.31
C LYS A 294 -25.64 28.90 -21.61
N ASN A 295 -26.67 29.72 -21.61
CA ASN A 295 -27.09 30.55 -22.73
C ASN A 295 -27.21 29.76 -24.05
N PRO A 296 -28.00 28.68 -24.10
CA PRO A 296 -28.22 27.98 -25.36
C PRO A 296 -28.75 28.99 -26.39
N ALA A 297 -28.29 28.86 -27.64
CA ALA A 297 -28.76 29.72 -28.73
C ALA A 297 -30.30 29.76 -28.68
N LYS A 298 -30.85 30.96 -28.50
CA LYS A 298 -32.29 31.16 -28.51
C LYS A 298 -32.72 30.85 -29.93
N SER A 299 -33.55 29.82 -30.12
CA SER A 299 -34.23 29.66 -31.40
C SER A 299 -35.09 30.91 -31.55
N ASP A 300 -34.74 31.77 -32.50
CA ASP A 300 -35.60 32.88 -32.85
C ASP A 300 -36.99 32.29 -33.14
N ILE A 301 -37.99 32.71 -32.37
CA ILE A 301 -39.42 32.54 -32.69
C ILE A 301 -39.97 31.11 -32.44
N ASN A 302 -40.08 30.74 -31.17
CA ASN A 302 -41.08 29.75 -30.74
C ASN A 302 -42.26 30.49 -30.09
N VAL A 303 -43.14 31.05 -30.94
CA VAL A 303 -44.21 32.00 -30.53
C VAL A 303 -45.24 31.37 -29.58
N PHE A 304 -45.37 30.04 -29.59
CA PHE A 304 -46.44 29.34 -28.87
C PHE A 304 -46.07 28.79 -27.50
N TRP A 305 -44.78 28.72 -27.16
CA TRP A 305 -44.32 28.18 -25.87
C TRP A 305 -43.72 29.26 -24.98
N SER A 306 -44.46 30.35 -24.78
CA SER A 306 -44.12 31.42 -23.83
C SER A 306 -44.07 30.96 -22.36
N LYS A 307 -44.37 29.69 -22.09
CA LYS A 307 -44.60 29.21 -20.73
C LYS A 307 -43.82 27.99 -20.26
N ASP A 308 -42.98 27.33 -21.08
CA ASP A 308 -42.29 26.17 -20.49
C ASP A 308 -40.85 25.86 -20.93
N LEU A 309 -40.49 25.72 -22.20
CA LEU A 309 -39.24 24.98 -22.47
C LEU A 309 -38.30 25.53 -23.53
N SER A 310 -38.52 26.71 -24.14
CA SER A 310 -37.55 27.33 -25.07
C SER A 310 -36.84 28.57 -24.50
N GLY A 311 -37.28 29.07 -23.34
CA GLY A 311 -36.77 30.30 -22.72
C GLY A 311 -35.83 30.11 -21.53
N ARG A 312 -35.49 28.86 -21.16
CA ARG A 312 -34.48 28.63 -20.10
C ARG A 312 -33.12 29.06 -20.62
N ASN A 313 -32.43 29.91 -19.87
CA ASN A 313 -31.05 30.29 -20.17
C ASN A 313 -30.05 29.17 -19.83
N GLU A 314 -30.52 28.02 -19.32
CA GLU A 314 -29.67 26.92 -18.88
C GLU A 314 -30.35 25.58 -19.22
N ARG A 315 -29.54 24.58 -19.57
CA ARG A 315 -29.96 23.19 -19.79
C ARG A 315 -29.08 22.26 -19.01
N GLU A 316 -29.66 21.27 -18.35
CA GLU A 316 -28.89 20.27 -17.63
C GLU A 316 -28.19 19.32 -18.61
N ASN A 317 -27.07 18.74 -18.18
CA ASN A 317 -26.32 17.77 -18.99
C ASN A 317 -27.21 16.59 -19.40
N GLY A 318 -27.19 16.24 -20.68
CA GLY A 318 -28.04 15.19 -21.26
C GLY A 318 -29.46 15.64 -21.63
N GLU A 319 -29.91 16.83 -21.23
CA GLU A 319 -31.18 17.36 -21.73
C GLU A 319 -31.10 17.58 -23.25
N SER A 320 -32.19 17.26 -23.94
CA SER A 320 -32.35 17.57 -25.36
C SER A 320 -33.58 18.43 -25.61
N TRP A 321 -33.48 19.37 -26.53
CA TRP A 321 -34.57 20.26 -26.92
C TRP A 321 -34.65 20.39 -28.44
N CYS A 322 -35.79 20.85 -28.94
CA CYS A 322 -35.99 21.09 -30.36
C CYS A 322 -35.78 22.57 -30.67
N GLU A 323 -35.12 22.83 -31.79
CA GLU A 323 -34.95 24.14 -32.41
C GLU A 323 -35.56 24.12 -33.81
N TYR A 324 -36.18 25.23 -34.19
CA TYR A 324 -37.00 25.33 -35.39
C TYR A 324 -36.60 26.56 -36.19
N GLU A 325 -36.60 26.47 -37.53
CA GLU A 325 -36.30 27.61 -38.43
C GLU A 325 -37.47 28.62 -38.57
N GLY A 326 -38.53 28.49 -37.77
CA GLY A 326 -39.69 29.37 -37.76
C GLY A 326 -40.78 28.91 -36.80
N SER A 327 -41.94 29.58 -36.85
CA SER A 327 -43.13 29.16 -36.10
C SER A 327 -43.53 27.72 -36.43
N THR A 328 -43.88 26.94 -35.41
CA THR A 328 -44.30 25.55 -35.58
C THR A 328 -45.64 25.27 -34.89
N GLY A 329 -46.36 24.26 -35.37
CA GLY A 329 -47.67 23.85 -34.84
C GLY A 329 -48.85 24.63 -35.43
N GLU A 330 -50.06 24.07 -35.26
CA GLU A 330 -51.33 24.62 -35.78
C GLU A 330 -51.33 24.91 -37.29
N GLY A 331 -50.47 24.24 -38.06
CA GLY A 331 -50.32 24.46 -39.51
C GLY A 331 -49.51 25.71 -39.87
N ASN A 332 -48.80 26.32 -38.90
CA ASN A 332 -47.91 27.46 -39.13
C ASN A 332 -46.50 27.05 -39.61
N ASP A 333 -46.24 25.75 -39.74
CA ASP A 333 -44.95 25.23 -40.20
C ASP A 333 -44.68 25.70 -41.64
N LEU A 334 -43.56 26.41 -41.83
CA LEU A 334 -43.18 26.93 -43.14
C LEU A 334 -42.81 25.79 -44.09
N VAL A 335 -43.29 25.86 -45.33
CA VAL A 335 -42.93 24.85 -46.34
C VAL A 335 -41.41 24.84 -46.55
N GLY A 336 -40.79 23.68 -46.30
CA GLY A 336 -39.34 23.49 -46.41
C GLY A 336 -38.54 23.85 -45.16
N SER A 337 -39.18 24.21 -44.04
CA SER A 337 -38.48 24.45 -42.77
C SER A 337 -37.79 23.20 -42.24
N ARG A 338 -36.66 23.37 -41.56
CA ARG A 338 -35.97 22.30 -40.83
C ARG A 338 -36.20 22.40 -39.33
N HIS A 339 -36.04 21.26 -38.68
CA HIS A 339 -36.14 21.11 -37.24
C HIS A 339 -34.91 20.35 -36.74
N TYR A 340 -34.27 20.87 -35.71
CA TYR A 340 -33.04 20.34 -35.16
C TYR A 340 -33.29 19.86 -33.73
N ARG A 341 -32.76 18.68 -33.39
CA ARG A 341 -32.64 18.26 -32.00
C ARG A 341 -31.28 18.72 -31.47
N ARG A 342 -31.29 19.59 -30.48
CA ARG A 342 -30.12 19.95 -29.69
C ARG A 342 -30.03 19.04 -28.49
N ILE A 343 -28.81 18.79 -28.02
CA ILE A 343 -28.53 18.06 -26.80
C ILE A 343 -27.43 18.77 -26.05
N CYS A 344 -27.59 18.92 -24.73
CA CYS A 344 -26.54 19.44 -23.87
C CYS A 344 -25.57 18.29 -23.54
N ILE A 345 -24.30 18.45 -23.87
CA ILE A 345 -23.27 17.46 -23.58
C ILE A 345 -22.06 18.18 -23.01
N ASN A 346 -21.85 18.01 -21.70
CA ASN A 346 -20.70 18.50 -20.95
C ASN A 346 -20.49 20.04 -20.96
N GLY A 347 -21.56 20.83 -20.92
CA GLY A 347 -21.51 22.30 -20.78
C GLY A 347 -21.40 23.06 -22.09
#